data_AF-A0A8T4BHD0-F1
#
_entry.id   AF-A0A8T4BHD0-F1
#
_cell.length_a   1.000
_cell.length_b   1.000
_cell.length_c   1.000
_cell.angle_alpha   90.00
_cell.angle_beta   90.00
_cell.angle_gamma   90.00
#
_symmetry.space_group_name_H-M   'P 1'
#
loop_
_entity.id
_entity.type
_entity.pdbx_description
1 polymer ?
#
loop_
_entity_poly.entity_id
_entity_poly.type
_entity_poly.pdbx_seq_one_letter_code
_entity_poly.pdbx_strand_id
1 'polypeptide(L)'
;MENKTMFNVEVADQSGHSIVLMNQEEIANKAASDNSAWVFVNDQLVSAADIADMDLEEGSRIRMMPGLVGGNDAPTFVVQTADSTGHSEAVMTQAEIATKAASDNSAWVFVNDQLVSAADIADMDLEEGSRIRMMPGLVGGQYC
;
A
#
# COMPACT_ATOMS: atom_id res chain seq x y z
N MET A 1 -12.51 15.61 -37.81
CA MET A 1 -11.43 14.71 -37.37
C MET A 1 -10.67 15.49 -36.32
N GLU A 2 -10.97 15.28 -35.04
CA GLU A 2 -10.18 15.90 -33.98
C GLU A 2 -8.80 15.24 -34.03
N ASN A 3 -7.79 15.98 -34.47
CA ASN A 3 -6.41 15.59 -34.28
C ASN A 3 -6.18 15.57 -32.78
N LYS A 4 -6.33 14.41 -32.15
CA LYS A 4 -5.96 14.23 -30.74
C LYS A 4 -4.44 14.31 -30.68
N THR A 5 -3.91 15.40 -30.12
CA THR A 5 -2.48 15.56 -29.85
C THR A 5 -2.03 14.40 -28.97
N MET A 6 -1.02 13.68 -29.42
CA MET A 6 -0.46 12.52 -28.73
C MET A 6 0.74 12.98 -27.91
N PHE A 7 0.81 12.55 -26.66
CA PHE A 7 1.88 12.88 -25.73
C PHE A 7 2.64 11.63 -25.34
N ASN A 8 3.96 11.77 -25.19
CA ASN A 8 4.79 10.74 -24.57
C ASN A 8 4.64 10.86 -23.05
N VAL A 9 4.01 9.86 -22.45
CA VAL A 9 3.76 9.79 -21.01
C VAL A 9 4.71 8.77 -20.40
N GLU A 10 5.61 9.24 -19.54
CA GLU A 10 6.44 8.36 -18.74
C GLU A 10 5.62 7.80 -17.58
N VAL A 11 5.23 6.54 -17.66
CA VAL A 11 4.53 5.83 -16.59
C VAL A 11 5.56 5.06 -15.78
N ALA A 12 5.71 5.39 -14.51
CA ALA A 12 6.45 4.55 -13.57
C ALA A 12 5.52 3.45 -13.03
N ASP A 13 6.05 2.25 -12.82
CA ASP A 13 5.40 1.13 -12.17
C ASP A 13 6.40 0.38 -11.28
N GLN A 14 5.96 -0.71 -10.64
CA GLN A 14 6.81 -1.54 -9.77
C GLN A 14 7.97 -2.22 -10.53
N SER A 15 7.88 -2.35 -11.85
CA SER A 15 8.90 -2.96 -12.72
C SER A 15 9.88 -1.94 -13.33
N GLY A 16 9.56 -0.64 -13.29
CA GLY A 16 10.44 0.44 -13.72
C GLY A 16 9.71 1.60 -14.40
N HIS A 17 10.39 2.27 -15.34
CA HIS A 17 9.83 3.36 -16.14
C HIS A 17 9.50 2.87 -17.55
N SER A 18 8.27 3.10 -17.98
CA SER A 18 7.79 2.82 -19.35
C SER A 18 7.30 4.10 -20.01
N ILE A 19 7.53 4.26 -21.31
CA ILE A 19 7.01 5.38 -22.09
C ILE A 19 5.79 4.89 -22.86
N VAL A 20 4.64 5.52 -22.65
CA VAL A 20 3.40 5.20 -23.34
C VAL A 20 2.89 6.43 -24.07
N LEU A 21 2.48 6.26 -25.33
CA LEU A 21 1.90 7.32 -26.11
C LEU A 21 0.39 7.39 -25.81
N MET A 22 -0.08 8.52 -25.27
CA MET A 22 -1.48 8.72 -24.88
C MET A 22 -1.94 10.13 -25.25
N ASN A 23 -3.24 10.29 -25.51
CA ASN A 23 -3.85 11.61 -25.63
C ASN A 23 -4.27 12.17 -24.26
N GLN A 24 -4.59 13.47 -24.20
CA GLN A 24 -4.96 14.16 -22.95
C GLN A 24 -6.12 13.50 -22.18
N GLU A 25 -7.15 13.03 -22.88
CA GLU A 25 -8.30 12.34 -22.28
C GLU A 25 -7.88 10.99 -21.68
N GLU A 26 -7.02 10.24 -22.37
CA GLU A 26 -6.46 8.98 -21.85
C GLU A 26 -5.61 9.20 -20.60
N ILE A 27 -4.84 10.29 -20.56
CA ILE A 27 -4.01 10.66 -19.40
C ILE A 27 -4.90 10.99 -18.20
N ALA A 28 -5.89 11.85 -18.39
CA ALA A 28 -6.84 12.21 -17.35
C ALA A 28 -7.60 10.99 -16.82
N ASN A 29 -8.09 10.13 -17.72
CA ASN A 29 -8.78 8.89 -17.34
C ASN A 29 -7.86 7.92 -16.58
N LYS A 30 -6.61 7.75 -17.02
CA LYS A 30 -5.66 6.87 -16.34
C LYS A 30 -5.29 7.41 -14.96
N ALA A 31 -5.07 8.73 -14.85
CA ALA A 31 -4.81 9.41 -13.59
C ALA A 31 -6.01 9.33 -12.63
N ALA A 32 -7.24 9.46 -13.14
CA ALA A 32 -8.45 9.33 -12.35
C ALA A 32 -8.75 7.88 -11.93
N SER A 33 -8.34 6.90 -12.72
CA SER A 33 -8.51 5.48 -12.42
C SER A 33 -7.60 5.01 -11.29
N ASP A 34 -6.43 5.64 -11.16
CA ASP A 34 -5.48 5.40 -10.08
C ASP A 34 -5.44 6.63 -9.15
N ASN A 35 -6.36 6.68 -8.18
CA ASN A 35 -6.49 7.78 -7.20
C ASN A 35 -5.20 8.06 -6.40
N SER A 36 -4.19 7.20 -6.49
CA SER A 36 -2.90 7.42 -5.87
C SER A 36 -1.90 8.07 -6.80
N ALA A 37 -2.07 7.96 -8.13
CA ALA A 37 -1.08 8.38 -9.12
C ALA A 37 -0.80 9.88 -9.07
N TRP A 38 0.50 10.22 -9.04
CA TRP A 38 0.99 11.59 -9.15
C TRP A 38 1.28 11.88 -10.61
N VAL A 39 0.63 12.90 -11.18
CA VAL A 39 0.89 13.32 -12.55
C VAL A 39 1.71 14.59 -12.55
N PHE A 40 2.83 14.55 -13.26
CA PHE A 40 3.70 15.68 -13.50
C PHE A 40 3.57 16.13 -14.94
N VAL A 41 3.33 17.42 -15.14
CA VAL A 41 3.36 18.08 -16.46
C VAL A 41 4.44 19.14 -16.39
N ASN A 42 5.46 19.05 -17.24
CA ASN A 42 6.62 19.95 -17.26
C ASN A 42 7.25 20.13 -15.86
N ASP A 43 7.44 19.01 -15.15
CA ASP A 43 7.99 18.94 -13.80
C ASP A 43 7.12 19.61 -12.70
N GLN A 44 5.88 19.99 -13.00
CA GLN A 44 4.89 20.47 -12.04
C GLN A 44 3.87 19.39 -11.72
N LEU A 45 3.56 19.18 -10.43
CA LEU A 45 2.51 18.26 -10.00
C LEU A 45 1.13 18.85 -10.33
N VAL A 46 0.31 18.06 -11.02
CA VAL A 46 -1.03 18.43 -11.49
C VAL A 46 -2.03 17.36 -11.03
N SER A 47 -3.23 17.78 -10.61
CA SER A 47 -4.29 16.85 -10.26
C SER A 47 -4.94 16.22 -11.49
N ALA A 48 -5.41 14.98 -11.38
CA ALA A 48 -6.06 14.27 -12.48
C ALA A 48 -7.26 15.03 -13.08
N ALA A 49 -7.98 15.78 -12.24
CA ALA A 49 -9.12 16.59 -12.66
C ALA A 49 -8.69 17.82 -13.47
N ASP A 50 -7.58 18.46 -13.09
CA ASP A 50 -7.10 19.68 -13.77
C ASP A 50 -6.47 19.37 -15.13
N ILE A 51 -5.98 18.13 -15.36
CA ILE A 51 -5.38 17.72 -16.65
C ILE A 51 -6.36 17.89 -17.81
N ALA A 52 -7.66 17.63 -17.59
CA ALA A 52 -8.66 17.72 -18.65
C ALA A 52 -8.88 19.17 -19.13
N ASP A 53 -8.68 20.14 -18.24
CA ASP A 53 -8.88 21.57 -18.51
C ASP A 53 -7.55 22.31 -18.77
N MET A 54 -6.41 21.62 -18.66
CA MET A 54 -5.09 22.21 -18.93
C MET A 54 -4.80 22.38 -20.42
N ASP A 55 -4.10 23.47 -20.74
CA ASP A 55 -3.58 23.71 -22.08
C ASP A 55 -2.25 22.95 -22.26
N LEU A 56 -2.33 21.75 -22.82
CA LEU A 56 -1.17 20.90 -23.09
C LEU A 56 -0.65 21.15 -24.52
N GLU A 57 0.53 21.74 -24.62
CA GLU A 57 1.18 21.99 -25.91
C GLU A 57 1.97 20.78 -26.42
N GLU A 58 2.10 20.67 -27.74
CA GLU A 58 2.91 19.65 -28.42
C GLU A 58 4.38 19.78 -27.99
N GLY A 59 4.86 18.86 -27.15
CA GLY A 59 6.18 18.91 -26.51
C GLY A 59 6.15 18.94 -24.98
N SER A 60 4.97 19.04 -24.37
CA SER A 60 4.80 18.92 -22.92
C SER A 60 5.32 17.57 -22.43
N ARG A 61 6.20 17.60 -21.40
CA ARG A 61 6.70 16.38 -20.77
C ARG A 61 5.70 15.94 -19.72
N ILE A 62 5.14 14.75 -19.88
CA ILE A 62 4.16 14.20 -18.94
C ILE A 62 4.76 12.97 -18.28
N ARG A 63 4.76 12.95 -16.96
CA ARG A 63 5.25 11.83 -16.17
C ARG A 63 4.19 11.44 -15.14
N MET A 64 3.72 10.22 -15.22
CA MET A 64 2.82 9.62 -14.26
C MET A 64 3.63 8.71 -13.34
N MET A 65 3.69 9.08 -12.08
CA MET A 65 4.25 8.23 -11.03
C MET A 65 3.09 7.53 -10.34
N PRO A 66 3.25 6.25 -9.96
CA PRO A 66 2.32 5.67 -9.00
C PRO A 66 2.41 6.55 -7.75
N GLY A 67 1.32 6.63 -6.99
CA GLY A 67 1.36 7.38 -5.75
C GLY A 67 2.59 7.02 -4.96
N LEU A 68 3.26 8.05 -4.46
CA LEU A 68 4.29 7.84 -3.46
C LEU A 68 3.57 7.18 -2.29
N VAL A 69 3.57 5.84 -2.25
CA VAL A 69 3.38 5.08 -1.03
C VAL A 69 4.57 5.49 -0.17
N GLY A 70 4.40 6.61 0.53
CA GLY A 70 5.38 7.12 1.47
C GLY A 70 5.69 5.99 2.43
N GLY A 71 6.93 5.52 2.40
CA GLY A 71 7.47 4.54 3.35
C GLY A 71 6.67 3.24 3.41
N ASN A 72 6.89 2.34 2.46
CA ASN A 72 6.72 0.92 2.76
C ASN A 72 7.84 0.38 3.69
N ASP A 73 8.73 1.24 4.19
CA ASP A 73 9.57 1.00 5.38
C ASP A 73 8.78 1.13 6.68
N ALA A 74 7.49 0.77 6.69
CA ALA A 74 6.92 0.29 7.93
C ALA A 74 7.72 -0.97 8.26
N PRO A 75 8.46 -1.03 9.38
CA PRO A 75 9.28 -2.18 9.69
C PRO A 75 8.43 -3.43 9.57
N THR A 76 8.90 -4.37 8.76
CA THR A 76 8.21 -5.64 8.55
C THR A 76 8.70 -6.62 9.60
N PHE A 77 7.78 -7.33 10.21
CA PHE A 77 8.07 -8.27 11.28
C PHE A 77 7.67 -9.67 10.85
N VAL A 78 8.48 -10.66 11.24
CA VAL A 78 8.12 -12.06 11.10
C VAL A 78 7.18 -12.42 12.24
N VAL A 79 5.93 -12.70 11.89
CA VAL A 79 4.85 -13.05 12.82
C VAL A 79 4.65 -14.55 12.76
N GLN A 80 4.88 -15.22 13.89
CA GLN A 80 4.57 -16.64 14.05
C GLN A 80 3.09 -16.79 14.42
N THR A 81 2.26 -17.21 13.48
CA THR A 81 0.84 -17.50 13.71
C THR A 81 0.67 -18.98 14.04
N ALA A 82 0.16 -19.31 15.21
CA ALA A 82 -0.22 -20.69 15.51
C ALA A 82 -1.48 -21.07 14.71
N ASP A 83 -1.42 -22.18 13.98
CA ASP A 83 -2.56 -22.74 13.27
C ASP A 83 -2.76 -24.21 13.68
N SER A 84 -3.81 -24.85 13.15
CA SER A 84 -4.14 -26.26 13.43
C SER A 84 -3.06 -27.26 12.99
N THR A 85 -2.05 -26.82 12.22
CA THR A 85 -0.92 -27.64 11.75
C THR A 85 0.36 -27.45 12.56
N GLY A 86 0.39 -26.46 13.46
CA GLY A 86 1.46 -26.24 14.43
C GLY A 86 1.86 -24.78 14.55
N HIS A 87 2.36 -24.18 13.46
CA HIS A 87 2.60 -22.74 13.32
C HIS A 87 2.98 -22.42 11.86
N SER A 88 2.52 -21.28 11.39
CA SER A 88 2.91 -20.66 10.12
C SER A 88 3.61 -19.32 10.40
N GLU A 89 4.58 -18.96 9.57
CA GLU A 89 5.26 -17.67 9.65
C GLU A 89 4.75 -16.75 8.54
N ALA A 90 4.40 -15.51 8.88
CA ALA A 90 3.95 -14.50 7.94
C ALA A 90 4.74 -13.20 8.17
N VAL A 91 5.19 -12.56 7.09
CA VAL A 91 5.82 -11.24 7.15
C VAL A 91 4.72 -10.19 7.04
N MET A 92 4.58 -9.36 8.07
CA MET A 92 3.51 -8.36 8.16
C MET A 92 4.05 -7.06 8.76
N THR A 93 3.46 -5.93 8.37
CA THR A 93 3.68 -4.63 9.01
C THR A 93 2.96 -4.54 10.36
N GLN A 94 3.39 -3.63 11.23
CA GLN A 94 2.71 -3.36 12.51
C GLN A 94 1.20 -3.11 12.35
N ALA A 95 0.80 -2.34 11.33
CA ALA A 95 -0.60 -2.05 11.03
C ALA A 95 -1.38 -3.31 10.64
N GLU A 96 -0.78 -4.18 9.84
CA GLU A 96 -1.37 -5.46 9.46
C GLU A 96 -1.52 -6.40 10.66
N ILE A 97 -0.55 -6.40 11.57
CA ILE A 97 -0.60 -7.19 12.82
C ILE A 97 -1.73 -6.71 13.71
N ALA A 98 -1.82 -5.39 13.95
CA ALA A 98 -2.89 -4.80 14.74
C ALA A 98 -4.27 -5.09 14.14
N THR A 99 -4.39 -4.98 12.81
CA THR A 99 -5.64 -5.29 12.09
C THR A 99 -6.01 -6.76 12.20
N LYS A 100 -5.05 -7.67 12.02
CA LYS A 100 -5.23 -9.12 12.14
C LYS A 100 -5.65 -9.51 13.56
N ALA A 101 -4.98 -8.95 14.57
CA ALA A 101 -5.28 -9.15 15.97
C ALA A 101 -6.64 -8.58 16.39
N ALA A 102 -7.03 -7.43 15.84
CA ALA A 102 -8.35 -6.83 16.11
C ALA A 102 -9.48 -7.60 15.40
N SER A 103 -9.20 -8.19 14.24
CA SER A 103 -10.17 -9.00 13.50
C SER A 103 -10.48 -10.32 14.24
N ASP A 104 -9.46 -10.95 14.83
CA ASP A 104 -9.63 -12.09 15.73
C ASP A 104 -9.67 -11.62 17.20
N ASN A 105 -10.86 -11.23 17.69
CA ASN A 105 -11.08 -10.77 19.07
C ASN A 105 -10.63 -11.76 20.18
N SER A 106 -10.33 -13.00 19.82
CA SER A 106 -9.81 -14.03 20.73
C SER A 106 -8.30 -14.24 20.60
N ALA A 107 -7.65 -13.68 19.58
CA ALA A 107 -6.22 -13.86 19.34
C ALA A 107 -5.37 -13.22 20.45
N TRP A 108 -4.40 -13.98 20.92
CA TRP A 108 -3.38 -13.51 21.85
C TRP A 108 -2.14 -13.15 21.06
N VAL A 109 -1.69 -11.90 21.18
CA VAL A 109 -0.47 -11.45 20.52
C VAL A 109 0.63 -11.30 21.55
N PHE A 110 1.76 -11.92 21.27
CA PHE A 110 2.97 -11.83 22.05
C PHE A 110 4.01 -11.02 21.29
N VAL A 111 4.56 -10.00 21.92
CA VAL A 111 5.70 -9.23 21.42
C VAL A 111 6.84 -9.44 22.41
N ASN A 112 7.97 -10.00 21.97
CA ASN A 112 9.12 -10.34 22.82
C ASN A 112 8.73 -11.13 24.09
N ASP A 113 7.88 -12.15 23.90
CA ASP A 113 7.34 -13.02 24.95
C ASP A 113 6.42 -12.33 25.98
N GLN A 114 6.03 -11.06 25.75
CA GLN A 114 5.02 -10.36 26.54
C GLN A 114 3.67 -10.33 25.82
N LEU A 115 2.58 -10.61 26.54
CA LEU A 115 1.23 -10.52 26.00
C LEU A 115 0.82 -9.06 25.84
N VAL A 116 0.37 -8.69 24.64
CA VAL A 116 -0.05 -7.34 24.27
C VAL A 116 -1.47 -7.40 23.69
N SER A 117 -2.29 -6.39 24.00
CA SER A 117 -3.61 -6.27 23.40
C SER A 117 -3.53 -5.79 21.95
N ALA A 118 -4.47 -6.22 21.11
CA ALA A 118 -4.52 -5.80 19.70
C ALA A 118 -4.57 -4.27 19.50
N ALA A 119 -5.20 -3.56 20.43
CA ALA A 119 -5.31 -2.11 20.40
C ALA A 119 -3.97 -1.43 20.71
N ASP A 120 -3.22 -1.97 21.67
CA ASP A 120 -1.93 -1.37 22.08
C ASP A 120 -0.84 -1.59 21.03
N ILE A 121 -0.93 -2.64 20.20
CA ILE A 121 0.05 -2.93 19.13
C ILE A 121 0.19 -1.75 18.18
N ALA A 122 -0.88 -1.02 17.87
CA ALA A 122 -0.83 0.10 16.94
C ALA A 122 -0.02 1.28 17.47
N ASP A 123 0.04 1.44 18.80
CA ASP A 123 0.72 2.54 19.50
C ASP A 123 2.07 2.11 20.12
N MET A 124 2.44 0.83 19.98
CA MET A 124 3.72 0.32 20.48
C MET A 124 4.90 0.76 19.62
N ASP A 125 6.03 1.00 20.28
CA ASP A 125 7.31 1.21 19.59
C ASP A 125 7.94 -0.16 19.30
N LEU A 126 7.71 -0.69 18.10
CA LEU A 126 8.25 -1.98 17.66
C LEU A 126 9.61 -1.76 16.97
N GLU A 127 10.67 -2.28 17.59
CA GLU A 127 12.02 -2.22 17.04
C GLU A 127 12.30 -3.37 16.06
N GLU A 128 13.15 -3.11 15.05
CA GLU A 128 13.65 -4.12 14.11
C GLU A 128 14.28 -5.30 14.87
N GLY A 129 13.72 -6.51 14.70
CA GLY A 129 14.12 -7.72 15.46
C GLY A 129 13.15 -8.14 16.57
N SER A 130 12.08 -7.38 16.81
CA SER A 130 11.00 -7.78 17.71
C SER A 130 10.38 -9.11 17.29
N ARG A 131 10.31 -10.07 18.22
CA ARG A 131 9.68 -11.37 17.97
C ARG A 131 8.19 -11.29 18.22
N ILE A 132 7.39 -11.47 17.17
CA ILE A 132 5.93 -11.41 17.26
C ILE A 132 5.35 -12.81 17.08
N ARG A 133 4.49 -13.23 18.01
CA ARG A 133 3.76 -14.49 17.92
C ARG A 133 2.27 -14.24 18.15
N MET A 134 1.46 -14.66 17.21
CA MET A 134 0.01 -14.63 17.31
C MET A 134 -0.51 -16.04 17.58
N MET A 135 -1.28 -16.20 18.64
CA MET A 135 -2.00 -17.43 18.94
C MET A 135 -3.50 -17.17 18.74
N PRO A 136 -4.23 -18.04 18.04
CA PRO A 136 -5.68 -17.98 18.07
C PRO A 136 -6.11 -18.20 19.52
N GLY A 137 -7.17 -17.53 19.94
CA GLY A 137 -7.67 -17.71 21.29
C GLY A 137 -7.91 -19.18 21.57
N LEU A 138 -7.45 -19.64 22.73
CA LEU A 138 -7.86 -20.93 23.27
C LEU A 138 -9.39 -20.91 23.33
N VAL A 139 -10.02 -21.59 22.37
CA VAL A 139 -11.39 -22.05 22.52
C VAL A 139 -11.32 -23.06 23.66
N GLY A 140 -11.51 -22.57 24.89
CA GLY A 140 -11.69 -23.41 26.07
C GLY A 140 -12.71 -24.47 25.69
N GLY A 141 -12.33 -25.74 25.87
CA GLY A 141 -12.96 -26.87 25.22
C GLY A 141 -14.49 -26.79 25.20
N GLN A 142 -15.07 -27.03 24.02
CA GLN A 142 -16.42 -27.59 23.96
C GLN A 142 -16.35 -28.99 24.60
N TYR A 143 -16.46 -29.03 25.93
CA TYR A 143 -17.12 -30.16 26.58
C TYR A 143 -18.62 -29.95 26.37
N CYS A 144 -19.19 -30.77 25.49
CA CYS A 144 -20.45 -31.50 25.63
C CYS A 144 -20.57 -32.48 24.47
#